data_AF-A0A0S2EQE1-F1
#
_entry.id   AF-A0A0S2EQE1-F1
#
_cell.length_a   1.000
_cell.length_b   1.000
_cell.length_c   1.000
_cell.angle_alpha   90.00
_cell.angle_beta   90.00
_cell.angle_gamma   90.00
#
_symmetry.space_group_name_H-M   'P 1'
#
loop_
_entity.id
_entity.type
_entity.pdbx_description
1 polymer ?
#
loop_
_entity_poly.entity_id
_entity_poly.type
_entity_poly.pdbx_seq_one_letter_code
_entity_poly.pdbx_strand_id
1 'polypeptide(L)'
;MVQGKPWLCKPCNAAKTKDWRARTNPPTTWVKTRDTGTPEQIAELREKHRLYQKKSDERRFAKMSEAEIAVYKADIKAKKDFRMSTLKGETYAAYGGPVCNCCGETEPLFLSIDHVNNDGNLHRKEIPKVNGGYSMYVWLKRQGFPAGFQILCMNCQTGKMRNNGICPHSKNV
;
A
#
# COMPACT_ATOMS: atom_id res chain seq x y z
N MET A 1 -0.53 9.27 40.18
CA MET A 1 -0.54 7.84 39.78
C MET A 1 -1.99 7.42 39.65
N VAL A 2 -2.38 6.69 38.60
CA VAL A 2 -3.71 6.03 38.52
C VAL A 2 -3.44 4.53 38.59
N GLN A 3 -4.02 3.83 39.58
CA GLN A 3 -3.80 2.39 39.82
C GLN A 3 -2.31 1.99 39.94
N GLY A 4 -1.51 2.77 40.69
CA GLY A 4 -0.10 2.44 40.94
C GLY A 4 0.84 2.58 39.73
N LYS A 5 0.37 3.15 38.60
CA LYS A 5 1.20 3.39 37.42
C LYS A 5 1.59 4.88 37.33
N PRO A 6 2.85 5.20 36.95
CA PRO A 6 3.28 6.56 36.71
C PRO A 6 2.45 7.18 35.58
N TRP A 7 2.09 8.45 35.72
CA TRP A 7 1.35 9.16 34.68
C TRP A 7 2.28 9.39 33.50
N LEU A 8 2.00 8.71 32.38
CA LEU A 8 2.77 8.84 31.16
C LEU A 8 2.07 9.81 30.23
N CYS A 9 2.85 10.69 29.62
CA CYS A 9 2.41 11.50 28.50
C CYS A 9 1.85 10.60 27.38
N LYS A 10 0.94 11.11 26.52
CA LYS A 10 0.34 10.31 25.43
C LYS A 10 1.40 9.65 24.51
N PRO A 11 2.47 10.34 24.08
CA PRO A 11 3.59 9.70 23.37
C PRO A 11 4.29 8.59 24.18
N CYS A 12 4.56 8.86 25.46
CA CYS A 12 5.23 7.95 26.38
C CYS A 12 4.42 6.66 26.59
N ASN A 13 3.10 6.79 26.74
CA ASN A 13 2.18 5.65 26.89
C ASN A 13 2.06 4.86 25.57
N ALA A 14 2.08 5.54 24.42
CA ALA A 14 2.10 4.89 23.12
C ALA A 14 3.40 4.09 22.91
N ALA A 15 4.56 4.65 23.27
CA ALA A 15 5.85 3.97 23.22
C ALA A 15 5.88 2.73 24.14
N LYS A 16 5.43 2.89 25.39
CA LYS A 16 5.30 1.76 26.35
C LYS A 16 4.38 0.66 25.85
N THR A 17 3.25 1.03 25.24
CA THR A 17 2.29 0.06 24.68
C THR A 17 2.88 -0.67 23.47
N LYS A 18 3.65 0.03 22.63
CA LYS A 18 4.37 -0.56 21.49
C LYS A 18 5.41 -1.58 21.97
N ASP A 19 6.20 -1.22 22.99
CA ASP A 19 7.18 -2.13 23.61
C ASP A 19 6.51 -3.36 24.23
N TRP A 20 5.47 -3.16 25.03
CA TRP A 20 4.72 -4.27 25.63
C TRP A 20 4.17 -5.21 24.57
N ARG A 21 3.53 -4.69 23.50
CA ARG A 21 3.01 -5.51 22.39
C ARG A 21 4.10 -6.29 21.67
N ALA A 22 5.27 -5.68 21.46
CA ALA A 22 6.40 -6.35 20.82
C ALA A 22 6.90 -7.55 21.65
N ARG A 23 6.85 -7.44 22.98
CA ARG A 23 7.26 -8.52 23.90
C ARG A 23 6.19 -9.58 24.12
N THR A 24 4.91 -9.20 24.24
CA THR A 24 3.84 -10.11 24.66
C THR A 24 3.02 -10.71 23.54
N ASN A 25 3.08 -10.14 22.33
CA ASN A 25 2.32 -10.63 21.19
C ASN A 25 3.28 -11.09 20.09
N PRO A 26 3.94 -12.26 20.26
CA PRO A 26 4.86 -12.76 19.26
C PRO A 26 4.14 -12.92 17.91
N PRO A 27 4.87 -12.79 16.78
CA PRO A 27 4.26 -12.97 15.47
C PRO A 27 3.53 -14.32 15.42
N THR A 28 2.31 -14.31 14.89
CA THR A 28 1.54 -15.54 14.72
C THR A 28 2.32 -16.53 13.86
N THR A 29 2.01 -17.82 14.00
CA THR A 29 2.58 -18.86 13.13
C THR A 29 2.43 -18.51 11.65
N TRP A 30 1.30 -17.90 11.27
CA TRP A 30 1.09 -17.35 9.93
C TRP A 30 2.12 -16.30 9.52
N VAL A 31 2.41 -15.30 10.38
CA VAL A 31 3.40 -14.25 10.08
C VAL A 31 4.80 -14.87 9.96
N LYS A 32 5.14 -15.82 10.84
CA LYS A 32 6.43 -16.52 10.81
C LYS A 32 6.61 -17.32 9.52
N THR A 33 5.64 -18.19 9.18
CA THR A 33 5.70 -19.01 7.95
C THR A 33 5.71 -18.16 6.69
N ARG A 34 4.98 -17.05 6.65
CA ARG A 34 4.99 -16.13 5.51
C ARG A 34 6.35 -15.44 5.33
N ASP A 35 7.00 -15.05 6.42
CA ASP A 35 8.21 -14.22 6.38
C ASP A 35 9.50 -15.06 6.29
N THR A 36 9.53 -16.28 6.86
CA THR A 36 10.74 -17.13 6.93
C THR A 36 10.53 -18.58 6.47
N GLY A 37 9.35 -18.92 5.95
CA GLY A 37 9.07 -20.29 5.50
C GLY A 37 9.75 -20.65 4.18
N THR A 38 9.91 -21.95 3.92
CA THR A 38 10.33 -22.43 2.61
C THR A 38 9.27 -22.10 1.53
N PRO A 39 9.62 -22.09 0.24
CA PRO A 39 8.65 -21.88 -0.84
C PRO A 39 7.42 -22.78 -0.74
N GLU A 40 7.62 -24.05 -0.35
CA GLU A 40 6.55 -25.05 -0.16
C GLU A 40 5.64 -24.68 1.01
N GLN A 41 6.24 -24.31 2.16
CA GLN A 41 5.49 -23.88 3.34
C GLN A 41 4.69 -22.59 3.06
N ILE A 42 5.26 -21.65 2.30
CA ILE A 42 4.57 -20.43 1.87
C ILE A 42 3.42 -20.75 0.92
N ALA A 43 3.61 -21.70 -0.01
CA ALA A 43 2.56 -22.13 -0.93
C ALA A 43 1.41 -22.80 -0.18
N GLU A 44 1.71 -23.71 0.74
CA GLU A 44 0.72 -24.35 1.61
C GLU A 44 -0.06 -23.32 2.45
N LEU A 45 0.64 -22.34 3.03
CA LEU A 45 0.03 -21.26 3.78
C LEU A 45 -0.94 -20.42 2.93
N ARG A 46 -0.53 -20.09 1.70
CA ARG A 46 -1.37 -19.36 0.74
C ARG A 46 -2.62 -20.15 0.38
N GLU A 47 -2.48 -21.45 0.16
CA GLU A 47 -3.62 -22.32 -0.14
C GLU A 47 -4.58 -22.43 1.04
N LYS A 48 -4.06 -22.65 2.25
CA LYS A 48 -4.86 -22.66 3.49
C LYS A 48 -5.62 -21.34 3.67
N HIS A 49 -4.97 -20.21 3.39
CA HIS A 49 -5.61 -18.89 3.47
C HIS A 49 -6.68 -18.69 2.39
N ARG A 50 -6.45 -19.17 1.16
CA ARG A 50 -7.45 -19.16 0.07
C ARG A 50 -8.69 -19.97 0.46
N LEU A 51 -8.51 -21.19 0.99
CA LEU A 51 -9.60 -22.05 1.45
C LEU A 51 -10.37 -21.42 2.62
N TYR A 52 -9.66 -20.78 3.56
CA TYR A 52 -10.29 -20.06 4.66
C TYR A 52 -11.16 -18.89 4.16
N GLN A 53 -10.67 -18.09 3.21
CA GLN A 53 -11.46 -16.99 2.62
C GLN A 53 -12.71 -17.52 1.94
N LYS A 54 -12.59 -18.56 1.11
CA LYS A 54 -13.73 -19.22 0.45
C LYS A 54 -14.80 -19.65 1.46
N LYS A 55 -14.41 -20.39 2.50
CA LYS A 55 -15.34 -20.83 3.57
C LYS A 55 -15.92 -19.67 4.37
N SER A 56 -15.16 -18.58 4.55
CA SER A 56 -15.66 -17.38 5.23
C SER A 56 -16.70 -16.66 4.39
N ASP A 57 -16.47 -16.53 3.09
CA ASP A 57 -17.38 -15.87 2.17
C ASP A 57 -18.65 -16.71 1.95
N GLU A 58 -18.53 -18.03 1.81
CA GLU A 58 -19.68 -18.94 1.79
C GLU A 58 -20.57 -18.77 3.03
N ARG A 59 -19.98 -18.80 4.22
CA ARG A 59 -20.73 -18.60 5.48
C ARG A 59 -21.35 -17.21 5.59
N ARG A 60 -20.67 -16.17 5.09
CA ARG A 60 -21.17 -14.79 5.10
C ARG A 60 -22.38 -14.66 4.16
N PHE A 61 -22.26 -15.19 2.95
CA PHE A 61 -23.26 -15.03 1.91
C PHE A 61 -24.40 -16.06 1.97
N ALA A 62 -24.26 -17.15 2.72
CA ALA A 62 -25.30 -18.17 2.88
C ALA A 62 -26.63 -17.63 3.45
N LYS A 63 -26.60 -16.49 4.15
CA LYS A 63 -27.79 -15.86 4.76
C LYS A 63 -28.26 -14.62 4.02
N MET A 64 -27.72 -14.34 2.84
CA MET A 64 -27.97 -13.12 2.08
C MET A 64 -28.61 -13.46 0.74
N SER A 65 -29.58 -12.65 0.33
CA SER A 65 -30.10 -12.64 -1.03
C SER A 65 -29.04 -12.11 -2.02
N GLU A 66 -29.24 -12.37 -3.30
CA GLU A 66 -28.36 -11.88 -4.36
C GLU A 66 -28.24 -10.35 -4.37
N ALA A 67 -29.35 -9.65 -4.15
CA ALA A 67 -29.38 -8.19 -4.06
C ALA A 67 -28.54 -7.66 -2.87
N GLU A 68 -28.66 -8.29 -1.70
CA GLU A 68 -27.85 -7.93 -0.53
C GLU A 68 -26.36 -8.20 -0.76
N ILE A 69 -26.02 -9.31 -1.43
CA ILE A 69 -24.63 -9.63 -1.80
C ILE A 69 -24.07 -8.56 -2.75
N ALA A 70 -24.86 -8.10 -3.73
CA ALA A 70 -24.46 -7.05 -4.66
C ALA A 70 -24.20 -5.72 -3.93
N VAL A 71 -25.10 -5.33 -3.02
CA VAL A 71 -24.94 -4.14 -2.18
C VAL A 71 -23.68 -4.24 -1.31
N TYR A 72 -23.46 -5.39 -0.67
CA TYR A 72 -22.26 -5.63 0.13
C TYR A 72 -20.98 -5.48 -0.69
N LYS A 73 -20.91 -6.09 -1.87
CA LYS A 73 -19.74 -6.00 -2.76
C LYS A 73 -19.51 -4.55 -3.22
N ALA A 74 -20.57 -3.81 -3.54
CA ALA A 74 -20.51 -2.41 -3.93
C ALA A 74 -19.96 -1.53 -2.79
N ASP A 75 -20.45 -1.72 -1.55
CA ASP A 75 -19.96 -1.00 -0.37
C ASP A 75 -18.48 -1.27 -0.08
N ILE A 76 -18.06 -2.54 -0.15
CA ILE A 76 -16.64 -2.91 0.02
C ILE A 76 -15.77 -2.25 -1.06
N LYS A 77 -16.23 -2.24 -2.31
CA LYS A 77 -15.53 -1.57 -3.42
C LYS A 77 -15.45 -0.06 -3.18
N ALA A 78 -16.56 0.59 -2.85
CA ALA A 78 -16.61 2.03 -2.59
C ALA A 78 -15.65 2.44 -1.46
N LYS A 79 -15.64 1.67 -0.35
CA LYS A 79 -14.69 1.89 0.75
C LYS A 79 -13.23 1.74 0.33
N LYS A 80 -12.93 0.75 -0.53
CA LYS A 80 -11.57 0.55 -1.07
C LYS A 80 -11.16 1.72 -1.97
N ASP A 81 -12.05 2.14 -2.87
CA ASP A 81 -11.80 3.21 -3.81
C ASP A 81 -11.62 4.56 -3.09
N PHE A 82 -12.47 4.85 -2.11
CA PHE A 82 -12.35 6.05 -1.26
C PHE A 82 -11.01 6.11 -0.50
N ARG A 83 -10.57 4.99 0.06
CA ARG A 83 -9.25 4.91 0.73
C ARG A 83 -8.12 5.15 -0.25
N MET A 84 -8.22 4.58 -1.45
CA MET A 84 -7.20 4.77 -2.49
C MET A 84 -7.16 6.21 -2.99
N SER A 85 -8.33 6.83 -3.27
CA SER A 85 -8.41 8.19 -3.78
C SER A 85 -7.86 9.20 -2.76
N THR A 86 -8.22 9.04 -1.49
CA THR A 86 -7.68 9.86 -0.39
C THR A 86 -6.17 9.77 -0.32
N LEU A 87 -5.63 8.55 -0.35
CA LEU A 87 -4.20 8.31 -0.23
C LEU A 87 -3.41 8.80 -1.45
N LYS A 88 -3.98 8.65 -2.66
CA LYS A 88 -3.44 9.25 -3.89
C LYS A 88 -3.42 10.77 -3.78
N GLY A 89 -4.51 11.40 -3.35
CA GLY A 89 -4.60 12.85 -3.19
C GLY A 89 -3.53 13.41 -2.25
N GLU A 90 -3.35 12.79 -1.08
CA GLU A 90 -2.28 13.16 -0.13
C GLU A 90 -0.89 13.01 -0.75
N THR A 91 -0.66 11.92 -1.49
CA THR A 91 0.63 11.65 -2.14
C THR A 91 0.91 12.66 -3.24
N TYR A 92 -0.08 12.97 -4.09
CA TYR A 92 0.06 13.94 -5.16
C TYR A 92 0.34 15.33 -4.59
N ALA A 93 -0.40 15.75 -3.55
CA ALA A 93 -0.13 17.02 -2.86
C ALA A 93 1.31 17.10 -2.32
N ALA A 94 1.86 16.01 -1.78
CA ALA A 94 3.24 15.96 -1.29
C ALA A 94 4.30 16.06 -2.39
N TYR A 95 3.97 15.69 -3.64
CA TYR A 95 4.89 15.65 -4.77
C TYR A 95 4.57 16.67 -5.87
N GLY A 96 4.03 17.83 -5.49
CA GLY A 96 3.84 18.97 -6.41
C GLY A 96 2.44 19.08 -7.02
N GLY A 97 1.49 18.27 -6.56
CA GLY A 97 0.09 18.27 -7.01
C GLY A 97 -0.26 17.14 -7.97
N PRO A 98 -1.55 17.00 -8.36
CA PRO A 98 -1.99 16.01 -9.33
C PRO A 98 -1.65 16.49 -10.75
N VAL A 99 -0.36 16.62 -11.06
CA VAL A 99 0.13 17.04 -12.36
C VAL A 99 1.32 16.19 -12.77
N CYS A 100 1.35 15.75 -14.03
CA CYS A 100 2.49 15.07 -14.61
C CYS A 100 3.66 16.05 -14.73
N ASN A 101 4.77 15.72 -14.07
CA ASN A 101 6.00 16.52 -14.07
C ASN A 101 6.68 16.64 -15.45
N CYS A 102 6.24 15.85 -16.44
CA CYS A 102 6.80 15.88 -17.80
C CYS A 102 5.92 16.64 -18.80
N CYS A 103 4.64 16.29 -18.91
CA CYS A 103 3.75 16.81 -19.97
C CYS A 103 2.57 17.64 -19.45
N GLY A 104 2.47 17.86 -18.14
CA GLY A 104 1.41 18.69 -17.55
C GLY A 104 0.01 18.05 -17.47
N GLU A 105 -0.16 16.76 -17.81
CA GLU A 105 -1.43 16.04 -17.61
C GLU A 105 -1.93 16.17 -16.16
N THR A 106 -3.21 16.48 -15.95
CA THR A 106 -3.80 16.74 -14.63
C THR A 106 -4.88 15.75 -14.21
N GLU A 107 -5.39 14.91 -15.11
CA GLU A 107 -6.43 13.92 -14.81
C GLU A 107 -5.88 12.84 -13.85
N PRO A 108 -6.31 12.79 -12.58
CA PRO A 108 -5.74 11.88 -11.57
C PRO A 108 -5.83 10.39 -11.92
N LEU A 109 -6.78 10.00 -12.77
CA LEU A 109 -6.90 8.62 -13.26
C LEU A 109 -5.73 8.22 -14.18
N PHE A 110 -5.09 9.17 -14.86
CA PHE A 110 -3.91 8.92 -15.69
C PHE A 110 -2.60 9.02 -14.91
N LEU A 111 -2.62 9.51 -13.67
CA LEU A 111 -1.42 9.76 -12.89
C LEU A 111 -0.99 8.58 -12.00
N SER A 112 0.32 8.46 -11.86
CA SER A 112 0.99 7.47 -11.03
C SER A 112 2.27 8.04 -10.41
N ILE A 113 2.75 7.38 -9.36
CA ILE A 113 4.03 7.69 -8.73
C ILE A 113 5.16 7.02 -9.52
N ASP A 114 6.23 7.76 -9.77
CA ASP A 114 7.43 7.31 -10.48
C ASP A 114 8.69 7.53 -9.64
N HIS A 115 9.67 6.66 -9.84
CA HIS A 115 11.00 6.78 -9.26
C HIS A 115 11.87 7.68 -10.12
N VAL A 116 12.29 8.84 -9.60
CA VAL A 116 13.09 9.83 -10.36
C VAL A 116 14.33 9.19 -10.98
N ASN A 117 15.06 8.38 -10.20
CA ASN A 117 16.33 7.77 -10.58
C ASN A 117 16.21 6.44 -11.33
N ASN A 118 15.00 6.00 -11.71
CA ASN A 118 14.75 4.71 -12.37
C ASN A 118 15.19 3.48 -11.53
N ASP A 119 15.25 3.63 -10.21
CA ASP A 119 15.70 2.63 -9.22
C ASP A 119 14.55 1.85 -8.58
N GLY A 120 13.35 1.88 -9.18
CA GLY A 120 12.19 1.18 -8.65
C GLY A 120 12.37 -0.33 -8.52
N ASN A 121 13.28 -0.94 -9.28
CA ASN A 121 13.66 -2.35 -9.14
C ASN A 121 14.47 -2.60 -7.85
N LEU A 122 15.38 -1.70 -7.48
CA LEU A 122 16.16 -1.75 -6.24
C LEU A 122 15.23 -1.54 -5.05
N HIS A 123 14.36 -0.53 -5.10
CA HIS A 123 13.39 -0.28 -4.04
C HIS A 123 12.51 -1.51 -3.75
N ARG A 124 12.03 -2.22 -4.79
CA ARG A 124 11.26 -3.45 -4.62
C ARG A 124 12.07 -4.61 -4.04
N LYS A 125 13.37 -4.69 -4.32
CA LYS A 125 14.26 -5.70 -3.73
C LYS A 125 14.55 -5.41 -2.26
N GLU A 126 14.80 -4.15 -1.93
CA GLU A 126 15.09 -3.69 -0.56
C GLU A 126 13.86 -3.76 0.34
N ILE A 127 12.67 -3.55 -0.23
CA ILE A 127 11.41 -3.57 0.51
C ILE A 127 10.42 -4.55 -0.15
N PRO A 128 10.60 -5.87 0.01
CA PRO A 128 9.82 -6.90 -0.70
C PRO A 128 8.31 -6.86 -0.46
N LYS A 129 7.86 -6.17 0.59
CA LYS A 129 6.45 -6.00 0.96
C LYS A 129 5.79 -4.81 0.24
N VAL A 130 6.54 -4.03 -0.53
CA VAL A 130 6.09 -2.83 -1.25
C VAL A 130 6.30 -3.05 -2.75
N ASN A 131 5.30 -3.66 -3.39
CA ASN A 131 5.39 -4.11 -4.79
C ASN A 131 4.60 -3.21 -5.77
N GLY A 132 4.20 -2.01 -5.33
CA GLY A 132 3.44 -1.05 -6.13
C GLY A 132 2.00 -0.84 -5.64
N GLY A 133 1.23 -0.08 -6.41
CA GLY A 133 -0.17 0.23 -6.12
C GLY A 133 -0.37 0.75 -4.68
N TYR A 134 -1.43 0.26 -4.01
CA TYR A 134 -1.78 0.67 -2.64
C TYR A 134 -0.61 0.61 -1.65
N SER A 135 0.20 -0.46 -1.71
CA SER A 135 1.31 -0.66 -0.78
C SER A 135 2.39 0.42 -0.89
N MET A 136 2.62 0.91 -2.11
CA MET A 136 3.57 1.99 -2.38
C MET A 136 3.11 3.31 -1.77
N TYR A 137 1.86 3.70 -2.03
CA TYR A 137 1.30 4.93 -1.47
C TYR A 137 1.25 4.89 0.07
N VAL A 138 0.92 3.74 0.67
CA VAL A 138 0.95 3.57 2.13
C VAL A 138 2.37 3.69 2.67
N TRP A 139 3.35 3.12 1.97
CA TRP A 139 4.76 3.22 2.36
C TRP A 139 5.23 4.68 2.31
N LEU A 140 4.95 5.40 1.23
CA LEU A 140 5.31 6.82 1.07
C LEU A 140 4.75 7.67 2.22
N LYS A 141 3.46 7.52 2.52
CA LYS A 141 2.83 8.21 3.65
C LYS A 141 3.50 7.88 4.98
N ARG A 142 3.85 6.62 5.21
CA ARG A 142 4.50 6.19 6.46
C ARG A 142 5.92 6.71 6.61
N GLN A 143 6.64 6.89 5.50
CA GLN A 143 7.98 7.48 5.48
C GLN A 143 7.96 9.01 5.50
N GLY A 144 6.78 9.66 5.52
CA GLY A 144 6.68 11.10 5.50
C GLY A 144 6.97 11.72 4.13
N PHE A 145 6.67 11.00 3.05
CA PHE A 145 6.86 11.44 1.66
C PHE A 145 8.32 11.84 1.35
N PRO A 146 9.28 10.89 1.38
CA PRO A 146 10.67 11.18 1.10
C PRO A 146 10.88 11.67 -0.34
N ALA A 147 11.99 12.37 -0.59
CA ALA A 147 12.40 12.75 -1.93
C ALA A 147 12.74 11.52 -2.82
N GLY A 148 12.98 11.75 -4.11
CA GLY A 148 13.30 10.70 -5.09
C GLY A 148 12.09 10.13 -5.85
N PHE A 149 10.90 10.70 -5.61
CA PHE A 149 9.67 10.35 -6.30
C PHE A 149 9.10 11.56 -7.04
N GLN A 150 8.36 11.30 -8.11
CA GLN A 150 7.65 12.31 -8.89
C GLN A 150 6.31 11.77 -9.40
N ILE A 151 5.40 12.68 -9.78
CA ILE A 151 4.13 12.32 -10.41
C ILE A 151 4.30 12.32 -11.93
N LEU A 152 3.94 11.23 -12.59
CA LEU A 152 3.90 11.12 -14.04
C LEU A 152 2.56 10.55 -14.50
N CYS A 153 2.12 10.94 -15.70
CA CYS A 153 1.07 10.20 -16.36
C CYS A 153 1.60 8.84 -16.85
N MET A 154 0.70 7.86 -17.02
CA MET A 154 1.08 6.49 -17.41
C MET A 154 1.83 6.43 -18.75
N ASN A 155 1.53 7.33 -19.68
CA ASN A 155 2.25 7.44 -20.95
C ASN A 155 3.67 7.96 -20.76
N CYS A 156 3.87 9.00 -19.93
CA CYS A 156 5.21 9.52 -19.63
C CYS A 156 6.05 8.53 -18.83
N GLN A 157 5.46 7.85 -17.84
CA GLN A 157 6.12 6.80 -17.07
C GLN A 157 6.55 5.63 -17.97
N THR A 158 5.66 5.18 -18.85
CA THR A 158 5.97 4.11 -19.82
C THR A 158 7.03 4.56 -20.82
N GLY A 159 6.90 5.78 -21.35
CA GLY A 159 7.88 6.37 -22.26
C GLY A 159 9.27 6.40 -21.62
N LYS A 160 9.37 6.89 -20.38
CA LYS A 160 10.60 6.91 -19.59
C LYS A 160 11.22 5.50 -19.46
N MET A 161 10.41 4.52 -19.06
CA MET A 161 10.84 3.12 -18.92
C MET A 161 11.34 2.52 -20.23
N ARG A 162 10.66 2.82 -21.35
CA ARG A 162 10.98 2.27 -22.68
C ARG A 162 12.11 3.01 -23.39
N ASN A 163 12.53 4.17 -22.88
CA ASN A 163 13.49 5.06 -23.52
C ASN A 163 14.62 5.42 -22.55
N ASN A 164 15.31 4.40 -22.02
CA ASN A 164 16.52 4.54 -21.20
C ASN A 164 16.40 5.52 -20.02
N GLY A 165 15.23 5.60 -19.40
CA GLY A 165 15.01 6.46 -18.24
C GLY A 165 14.65 7.91 -18.58
N ILE A 166 14.41 8.25 -19.85
CA ILE A 166 14.09 9.58 -20.34
C ILE A 166 12.72 9.56 -21.02
N CYS A 167 11.82 10.48 -20.69
CA CYS A 167 10.53 10.56 -21.37
C CYS A 167 10.71 11.05 -22.82
N PRO A 168 10.00 10.48 -23.83
CA PRO A 168 10.07 10.97 -25.21
C PRO A 168 9.72 12.45 -25.38
N HIS A 169 8.85 13.02 -24.53
CA HIS A 169 8.54 14.45 -24.55
C HIS A 169 9.75 15.33 -24.17
N SER A 170 10.73 14.79 -23.45
CA SER A 170 11.95 15.50 -23.06
C SER A 170 12.99 15.59 -24.18
N LYS A 171 12.78 14.92 -25.33
CA LYS A 171 13.72 14.98 -26.48
C LYS A 171 13.54 16.20 -27.38
N ASN A 172 12.44 16.95 -27.21
CA ASN A 172 12.05 18.07 -28.08
C ASN A 172 11.91 19.40 -27.31
N VAL A 173 12.66 19.59 -26.23
CA VAL A 173 12.79 20.89 -25.54
C VAL A 173 14.15 21.47 -25.85
#